data_AF-A0A9E1JGN9-F1
#
_entry.id   AF-A0A9E1JGN9-F1
#
_cell.length_a   1.000
_cell.length_b   1.000
_cell.length_c   1.000
_cell.angle_alpha   90.00
_cell.angle_beta   90.00
_cell.angle_gamma   90.00
#
_symmetry.space_group_name_H-M   'P 1'
#
loop_
_entity.id
_entity.type
_entity.pdbx_description
1 polymer ?
#
loop_
_entity_poly.entity_id
_entity_poly.type
_entity_poly.pdbx_seq_one_letter_code
_entity_poly.pdbx_strand_id
1 'polypeptide(L)'
;MKQDDLTRIKHVGLSRMRLFNDIRITTIKQLSEMPLEKLAAIKSIGDHYAKLIKNSVNDYYEGKKKNLPQEDASAKEIKSTRVNRDLQKKIKRLNKNLYRVNEQLKPLWEKKYLILYIEFRKRSAKLKSRLEALDKIHKDIPEKVKNKLIKKANKLIINLKQVGKKPKKKKYKKITIEIRSFSSSLRDILH
;
A
#
# COMPACT_ATOMS: atom_id res chain seq x y z
N MET A 1 5.53 -5.57 33.15
CA MET A 1 6.18 -6.47 32.17
C MET A 1 5.08 -7.20 31.38
N LYS A 2 5.14 -7.23 30.05
CA LYS A 2 4.19 -8.02 29.24
C LYS A 2 4.57 -9.50 29.39
N GLN A 3 3.66 -10.32 29.88
CA GLN A 3 3.85 -11.78 29.97
C GLN A 3 4.11 -12.34 28.56
N ASP A 4 5.20 -13.09 28.39
CA ASP A 4 5.55 -13.76 27.14
C ASP A 4 4.59 -14.94 26.94
N ASP A 5 3.47 -14.66 26.29
CA ASP A 5 2.41 -15.64 26.05
C ASP A 5 2.87 -16.70 25.03
N LEU A 6 3.07 -17.93 25.51
CA LEU A 6 3.46 -19.09 24.70
C LEU A 6 2.46 -19.41 23.59
N THR A 7 1.19 -19.00 23.72
CA THR A 7 0.17 -19.25 22.68
C THR A 7 0.41 -18.48 21.39
N ARG A 8 1.36 -17.53 21.40
CA ARG A 8 1.82 -16.81 20.20
C ARG A 8 2.67 -17.69 19.27
N ILE A 9 3.16 -18.82 19.76
CA ILE A 9 3.91 -19.79 18.97
C ILE A 9 2.92 -20.75 18.32
N LYS A 10 2.94 -20.82 16.98
CA LYS A 10 2.15 -21.83 16.24
C LYS A 10 2.46 -23.22 16.78
N HIS A 11 1.42 -24.05 16.84
CA HIS A 11 1.43 -25.41 17.40
C HIS A 11 1.51 -25.49 18.94
N VAL A 12 1.58 -24.36 19.64
CA VAL A 12 1.43 -24.27 21.11
C VAL A 12 0.05 -23.71 21.45
N GLY A 13 -0.95 -24.58 21.52
CA GLY A 13 -2.29 -24.24 21.99
C GLY A 13 -2.43 -24.34 23.52
N LEU A 14 -3.64 -24.09 24.04
CA LEU A 14 -3.93 -24.11 25.48
C LEU A 14 -3.46 -25.39 26.19
N SER A 15 -3.69 -26.56 25.59
CA SER A 15 -3.30 -27.85 26.17
C SER A 15 -1.78 -27.99 26.31
N ARG A 16 -1.01 -27.56 25.30
CA ARG A 16 0.46 -27.61 25.33
C ARG A 16 1.06 -26.52 26.19
N MET A 17 0.41 -25.34 26.26
CA MET A 17 0.79 -24.28 27.19
C MET A 17 0.67 -24.74 28.64
N ARG A 18 -0.43 -25.42 29.01
CA ARG A 18 -0.58 -25.99 30.36
C ARG A 18 0.53 -26.99 30.66
N LEU A 19 0.78 -27.91 29.73
CA LEU A 19 1.85 -28.89 29.86
C LEU A 19 3.24 -28.26 30.00
N PHE A 20 3.53 -27.18 29.27
CA PHE A 20 4.78 -26.43 29.43
C PHE A 20 4.86 -25.73 30.80
N ASN A 21 3.77 -25.14 31.27
CA ASN A 21 3.70 -24.52 32.59
C ASN A 21 3.92 -25.54 33.71
N ASP A 22 3.37 -26.76 33.57
CA ASP A 22 3.53 -27.85 34.54
C ASP A 22 5.00 -28.26 34.71
N ILE A 23 5.79 -28.18 33.64
CA ILE A 23 7.25 -28.40 33.66
C ILE A 23 8.06 -27.09 33.77
N ARG A 24 7.42 -26.00 34.24
CA ARG A 24 8.01 -24.68 34.52
C ARG A 24 8.60 -23.94 33.30
N ILE A 25 8.18 -24.30 32.09
CA ILE A 25 8.48 -23.54 30.87
C ILE A 25 7.35 -22.54 30.65
N THR A 26 7.63 -21.26 30.90
CA THR A 26 6.61 -20.20 30.85
C THR A 26 6.91 -19.14 29.80
N THR A 27 8.09 -19.19 29.18
CA THR A 27 8.54 -18.16 28.22
C THR A 27 9.00 -18.76 26.89
N ILE A 28 8.82 -18.00 25.81
CA ILE A 28 9.28 -18.37 24.47
C ILE A 28 10.81 -18.50 24.43
N LYS A 29 11.53 -17.71 25.24
CA LYS A 29 12.99 -17.77 25.37
C LYS A 29 13.46 -19.13 25.91
N GLN A 30 12.85 -19.63 26.97
CA GLN A 30 13.15 -20.97 27.50
C GLN A 30 12.90 -22.08 26.46
N LEU A 31 11.84 -21.95 25.67
CA LEU A 31 11.53 -22.88 24.58
C LEU A 31 12.56 -22.81 23.43
N SER A 32 13.12 -21.62 23.19
CA SER A 32 14.21 -21.40 22.22
C SER A 32 15.53 -22.01 22.68
N GLU A 33 15.86 -21.91 23.97
CA GLU A 33 17.10 -22.44 24.56
C GLU A 33 17.06 -23.96 24.78
N MET A 34 15.87 -24.54 24.92
CA MET A 34 15.71 -25.99 25.12
C MET A 34 16.17 -26.81 23.90
N PRO A 35 17.07 -27.80 24.03
CA PRO A 35 17.44 -28.68 22.93
C PRO A 35 16.23 -29.43 22.34
N LEU A 36 16.28 -29.73 21.04
CA LEU A 36 15.18 -30.40 20.32
C LEU A 36 14.86 -31.76 20.94
N GLU A 37 15.89 -32.49 21.36
CA GLU A 37 15.81 -33.82 21.95
C GLU A 37 15.08 -33.78 23.29
N LYS A 38 15.36 -32.75 24.10
CA LYS A 38 14.68 -32.54 25.39
C LYS A 38 13.21 -32.13 25.19
N LEU A 39 12.93 -31.34 24.17
CA LEU A 39 11.56 -30.96 23.82
C LEU A 39 10.75 -32.14 23.30
N ALA A 40 11.36 -33.01 22.49
CA ALA A 40 10.74 -34.22 21.96
C ALA A 40 10.47 -35.27 23.03
N ALA A 41 11.34 -35.37 24.04
CA ALA A 41 11.21 -36.29 25.17
C ALA A 41 10.00 -36.00 26.08
N ILE A 42 9.36 -34.83 25.95
CA ILE A 42 8.16 -34.49 26.71
C ILE A 42 6.97 -35.31 26.21
N LYS A 43 6.33 -36.01 27.14
CA LYS A 43 5.11 -36.81 26.90
C LYS A 43 4.07 -35.96 26.17
N SER A 44 3.53 -36.46 25.06
CA SER A 44 2.56 -35.79 24.15
C SER A 44 3.09 -34.73 23.17
N ILE A 45 4.40 -34.42 23.20
CA ILE A 45 5.04 -33.60 22.15
C ILE A 45 5.58 -34.52 21.06
N GLY A 46 6.59 -35.33 21.38
CA GLY A 46 7.27 -36.18 20.40
C GLY A 46 8.01 -35.41 19.31
N ASP A 47 8.82 -36.12 18.51
CA ASP A 47 9.75 -35.53 17.54
C ASP A 47 9.07 -34.60 16.53
N HIS A 48 7.90 -35.00 16.04
CA HIS A 48 7.17 -34.24 15.03
C HIS A 48 6.76 -32.86 15.54
N TYR A 49 6.10 -32.78 16.70
CA TYR A 49 5.68 -31.49 17.24
C TYR A 49 6.85 -30.68 17.79
N ALA A 50 7.89 -31.33 18.32
CA ALA A 50 9.09 -30.63 18.78
C ALA A 50 9.75 -29.83 17.63
N LYS A 51 9.87 -30.43 16.44
CA LYS A 51 10.37 -29.75 15.23
C LYS A 51 9.49 -28.58 14.81
N LEU A 52 8.17 -28.78 14.76
CA LEU A 52 7.23 -27.72 14.39
C LEU A 52 7.26 -26.53 15.36
N ILE A 53 7.33 -26.81 16.66
CA ILE A 53 7.42 -25.80 17.69
C ILE A 53 8.74 -25.03 17.58
N LYS A 54 9.88 -25.71 17.36
CA LYS A 54 11.17 -25.06 17.15
C LYS A 54 11.19 -24.15 15.94
N ASN A 55 10.67 -24.62 14.80
CA ASN A 55 10.56 -23.81 13.59
C ASN A 55 9.69 -22.57 13.83
N SER A 56 8.57 -22.74 14.54
CA SER A 56 7.67 -21.65 14.90
C SER A 56 8.29 -20.64 15.87
N VAL A 57 9.13 -21.08 16.80
CA VAL A 57 9.92 -20.20 17.68
C VAL A 57 10.96 -19.42 16.88
N ASN A 58 11.63 -20.06 15.92
CA ASN A 58 12.56 -19.38 15.02
C ASN A 58 11.85 -18.34 14.16
N ASP A 59 10.71 -18.69 13.55
CA ASP A 59 9.85 -17.76 12.81
C ASP A 59 9.41 -16.57 13.66
N TYR A 60 9.09 -16.80 14.94
CA TYR A 60 8.71 -15.75 15.88
C TYR A 60 9.87 -14.76 16.09
N TYR A 61 11.10 -15.23 16.27
CA TYR A 61 12.27 -14.36 16.42
C TYR A 61 12.73 -13.71 15.11
N GLU A 62 12.62 -14.40 13.97
CA GLU A 62 12.89 -13.82 12.65
C GLU A 62 11.86 -12.75 12.27
N GLY A 63 10.58 -13.01 12.57
CA GLY A 63 9.51 -12.03 12.45
C GLY A 63 9.68 -10.86 13.41
N LYS A 64 10.21 -11.09 14.62
CA LYS A 64 10.58 -10.03 15.57
C LYS A 64 11.77 -9.22 15.08
N LYS A 65 12.77 -9.83 14.44
CA LYS A 65 13.89 -9.11 13.78
C LYS A 65 13.43 -8.23 12.62
N LYS A 66 12.43 -8.67 11.84
CA LYS A 66 11.77 -7.86 10.80
C LYS A 66 10.87 -6.74 11.37
N ASN A 67 10.51 -6.82 12.65
CA ASN A 67 9.69 -5.84 13.38
C ASN A 67 10.47 -5.09 14.47
N LEU A 68 11.80 -5.26 14.57
CA LEU A 68 12.63 -4.36 15.35
C LEU A 68 12.54 -2.97 14.70
N PRO A 69 12.39 -1.89 15.48
CA PRO A 69 12.56 -0.56 14.93
C PRO A 69 13.98 -0.50 14.38
N GLN A 70 14.08 -0.48 13.05
CA GLN A 70 15.26 0.03 12.38
C GLN A 70 15.50 1.43 12.95
N GLU A 71 16.73 1.71 13.37
CA GLU A 71 17.22 2.97 13.98
C GLU A 71 16.28 4.14 13.73
N ASP A 72 15.78 4.77 14.80
CA ASP A 72 14.74 5.80 14.77
C ASP A 72 14.91 6.78 13.60
N ALA A 73 14.27 6.46 12.48
CA ALA A 73 14.07 7.39 11.40
C ALA A 73 13.30 8.55 12.02
N SER A 74 13.90 9.74 12.01
CA SER A 74 13.31 10.94 12.60
C SER A 74 11.82 11.02 12.24
N ALA A 75 10.96 11.50 13.14
CA ALA A 75 9.52 11.64 12.85
C ALA A 75 9.23 12.39 11.53
N LYS A 76 10.18 13.20 11.04
CA LYS A 76 10.18 13.82 9.71
C LYS A 76 10.37 12.82 8.55
N GLU A 77 11.27 11.85 8.68
CA GLU A 77 11.53 10.82 7.67
C GLU A 77 10.33 9.88 7.49
N ILE A 78 9.70 9.44 8.59
CA ILE A 78 8.47 8.61 8.53
C ILE A 78 7.32 9.36 7.85
N LYS A 79 7.18 10.68 8.11
CA LYS A 79 6.17 11.51 7.44
C LYS A 79 6.47 11.66 5.96
N SER A 80 7.72 11.96 5.59
CA SER A 80 8.12 12.14 4.19
C SER A 80 7.91 10.88 3.35
N THR A 81 8.25 9.70 3.88
CA THR A 81 8.04 8.41 3.21
C THR A 81 6.56 8.10 3.03
N ARG A 82 5.72 8.42 4.02
CA ARG A 82 4.26 8.30 3.92
C ARG A 82 3.67 9.19 2.83
N VAL A 83 4.11 10.45 2.74
CA VAL A 83 3.65 11.41 1.72
C VAL A 83 4.06 10.94 0.33
N ASN A 84 5.30 10.46 0.16
CA ASN A 84 5.77 9.89 -1.10
C ASN A 84 4.91 8.70 -1.54
N ARG A 85 4.64 7.77 -0.62
CA ARG A 85 3.81 6.59 -0.90
C ARG A 85 2.38 6.96 -1.24
N ASP A 86 1.80 7.99 -0.59
CA ASP A 86 0.45 8.44 -0.94
C ASP A 86 0.42 9.07 -2.34
N LEU A 87 1.40 9.92 -2.68
CA LEU A 87 1.50 10.52 -4.02
C LEU A 87 1.59 9.45 -5.12
N GLN A 88 2.47 8.45 -4.96
CA GLN A 88 2.55 7.30 -5.88
C GLN A 88 1.21 6.57 -6.03
N LYS A 89 0.50 6.33 -4.92
CA LYS A 89 -0.84 5.70 -4.95
C LYS A 89 -1.84 6.57 -5.72
N LYS A 90 -1.78 7.89 -5.59
CA LYS A 90 -2.65 8.81 -6.36
C LYS A 90 -2.33 8.78 -7.85
N ILE A 91 -1.05 8.79 -8.23
CA ILE A 91 -0.60 8.69 -9.63
C ILE A 91 -1.16 7.42 -10.27
N LYS A 92 -0.96 6.25 -9.62
CA LYS A 92 -1.49 4.97 -10.11
C LYS A 92 -3.02 4.98 -10.26
N ARG A 93 -3.73 5.54 -9.28
CA ARG A 93 -5.20 5.67 -9.33
C ARG A 93 -5.67 6.58 -10.45
N LEU A 94 -4.98 7.70 -10.68
CA LEU A 94 -5.28 8.62 -11.77
C LEU A 94 -5.13 7.93 -13.12
N ASN A 95 -4.02 7.24 -13.36
CA ASN A 95 -3.81 6.49 -14.61
C ASN A 95 -4.92 5.46 -14.86
N LYS A 96 -5.30 4.70 -13.84
CA LYS A 96 -6.41 3.73 -13.94
C LYS A 96 -7.75 4.41 -14.26
N ASN A 97 -8.04 5.53 -13.61
CA ASN A 97 -9.30 6.25 -13.84
C ASN A 97 -9.35 6.93 -15.21
N LEU A 98 -8.23 7.48 -15.69
CA LEU A 98 -8.14 8.08 -17.02
C LEU A 98 -8.42 7.03 -18.11
N TYR A 99 -7.88 5.82 -17.96
CA TYR A 99 -8.19 4.70 -18.86
C TYR A 99 -9.69 4.37 -18.83
N ARG A 100 -10.26 4.19 -17.64
CA ARG A 100 -11.69 3.88 -17.48
C ARG A 100 -12.59 4.96 -18.09
N VAL A 101 -12.30 6.23 -17.83
CA VAL A 101 -13.09 7.35 -18.35
C VAL A 101 -12.97 7.46 -19.86
N ASN A 102 -11.79 7.16 -20.42
CA ASN A 102 -11.61 7.09 -21.86
C ASN A 102 -12.57 6.08 -22.51
N GLU A 103 -12.69 4.88 -21.93
CA GLU A 103 -13.65 3.88 -22.39
C GLU A 103 -15.11 4.32 -22.21
N GLN A 104 -15.44 4.91 -21.06
CA GLN A 104 -16.82 5.35 -20.76
C GLN A 104 -17.30 6.52 -21.63
N LEU A 105 -16.37 7.35 -22.09
CA LEU A 105 -16.70 8.50 -22.90
C LEU A 105 -16.77 8.18 -24.40
N LYS A 106 -16.23 7.04 -24.87
CA LYS A 106 -16.23 6.67 -26.29
C LYS A 106 -17.60 6.95 -26.95
N PRO A 107 -17.66 7.85 -27.96
CA PRO A 107 -18.89 8.13 -28.67
C PRO A 107 -19.13 7.00 -29.66
N LEU A 108 -19.85 5.96 -29.24
CA LEU A 108 -20.05 4.75 -30.05
C LEU A 108 -20.61 5.07 -31.43
N TRP A 109 -21.50 6.07 -31.55
CA TRP A 109 -22.08 6.50 -32.85
C TRP A 109 -22.48 7.99 -32.92
N GLU A 110 -22.15 8.80 -31.90
CA GLU A 110 -22.58 10.20 -31.79
C GLU A 110 -21.52 11.18 -32.31
N LYS A 111 -21.56 11.50 -33.62
CA LYS A 111 -20.62 12.44 -34.28
C LYS A 111 -20.48 13.78 -33.54
N LYS A 112 -21.57 14.29 -32.95
CA LYS A 112 -21.59 15.55 -32.17
C LYS A 112 -20.65 15.56 -30.96
N TYR A 113 -20.23 14.41 -30.46
CA TYR A 113 -19.29 14.30 -29.33
C TYR A 113 -17.87 13.88 -29.76
N LEU A 114 -17.65 13.54 -31.03
CA LEU A 114 -16.37 13.08 -31.52
C LEU A 114 -15.26 14.13 -31.30
N ILE A 115 -15.55 15.40 -31.59
CA ILE A 115 -14.59 16.51 -31.38
C ILE A 115 -14.21 16.63 -29.90
N LEU A 116 -15.21 16.57 -29.00
CA LEU A 116 -14.99 16.65 -27.55
C LEU A 116 -14.19 15.44 -27.02
N TYR A 117 -14.45 14.26 -27.58
CA TYR A 117 -13.72 13.04 -27.26
C TYR A 117 -12.26 13.11 -27.70
N ILE A 118 -11.99 13.57 -28.92
CA ILE A 118 -10.63 13.75 -29.44
C ILE A 118 -9.86 14.74 -28.56
N GLU A 119 -10.46 15.87 -28.19
CA GLU A 119 -9.84 16.84 -27.29
C GLU A 119 -9.53 16.21 -25.93
N PHE A 120 -10.51 15.52 -25.32
CA PHE A 120 -10.32 14.81 -24.07
C PHE A 120 -9.16 13.81 -24.15
N ARG A 121 -9.11 12.99 -25.21
CA ARG A 121 -8.07 11.98 -25.42
C ARG A 121 -6.68 12.61 -25.52
N LYS A 122 -6.54 13.69 -26.30
CA LYS A 122 -5.27 14.45 -26.41
C LYS A 122 -4.81 14.96 -25.04
N ARG A 123 -5.72 15.55 -24.26
CA ARG A 123 -5.41 16.09 -22.93
C ARG A 123 -5.10 14.99 -21.92
N SER A 124 -5.82 13.87 -21.97
CA SER A 124 -5.60 12.69 -21.14
C SER A 124 -4.22 12.07 -21.38
N ALA A 125 -3.82 11.90 -22.65
CA ALA A 125 -2.49 11.39 -23.01
C ALA A 125 -1.36 12.32 -22.52
N LYS A 126 -1.56 13.64 -22.66
CA LYS A 126 -0.60 14.63 -22.13
C LYS A 126 -0.51 14.62 -20.61
N LEU A 127 -1.62 14.38 -19.90
CA LEU A 127 -1.59 14.22 -18.46
C LEU A 127 -0.88 12.92 -18.05
N LYS A 128 -1.12 11.81 -18.76
CA LYS A 128 -0.50 10.51 -18.48
C LYS A 128 1.03 10.58 -18.57
N SER A 129 1.56 11.16 -19.65
CA SER A 129 3.01 11.36 -19.81
C SER A 129 3.62 12.20 -18.68
N ARG A 130 2.94 13.26 -18.26
CA ARG A 130 3.38 14.09 -17.10
C ARG A 130 3.32 13.32 -15.79
N LEU A 131 2.33 12.46 -15.60
CA LEU A 131 2.23 11.59 -14.44
C LEU A 131 3.35 10.55 -14.40
N GLU A 132 3.73 10.00 -15.56
CA GLU A 132 4.87 9.09 -15.68
C GLU A 132 6.21 9.80 -15.40
N ALA A 133 6.38 11.03 -15.89
CA ALA A 133 7.54 11.87 -15.55
C ALA A 133 7.59 12.18 -14.04
N LEU A 134 6.45 12.56 -13.46
CA LEU A 134 6.32 12.79 -12.02
C LEU A 134 6.70 11.54 -11.21
N ASP A 135 6.24 10.36 -11.62
CA ASP A 135 6.54 9.09 -10.93
C ASP A 135 8.05 8.77 -10.92
N LYS A 136 8.84 9.32 -11.85
CA LYS A 136 10.30 9.16 -11.84
C LYS A 136 10.98 10.12 -10.84
N ILE A 137 10.56 11.38 -10.80
CA ILE A 137 11.22 12.42 -9.99
C ILE A 137 10.56 12.69 -8.64
N HIS A 138 9.48 11.97 -8.30
CA HIS A 138 8.66 12.32 -7.12
C HIS A 138 9.44 12.31 -5.81
N LYS A 139 10.57 11.62 -5.70
CA LYS A 139 11.38 11.61 -4.46
C LYS A 139 11.94 13.00 -4.16
N ASP A 140 12.34 13.73 -5.19
CA ASP A 140 13.09 14.99 -5.11
C ASP A 140 12.20 16.23 -4.92
N ILE A 141 10.88 16.06 -5.01
CA ILE A 141 9.93 17.16 -4.88
C ILE A 141 9.73 17.56 -3.40
N PRO A 142 9.68 18.86 -3.06
CA PRO A 142 9.41 19.30 -1.70
C PRO A 142 8.06 18.80 -1.15
N GLU A 143 8.00 18.46 0.14
CA GLU A 143 6.80 17.92 0.79
C GLU A 143 5.57 18.84 0.66
N LYS A 144 5.77 20.15 0.78
CA LYS A 144 4.72 21.17 0.58
C LYS A 144 4.09 21.09 -0.81
N VAL A 145 4.89 20.82 -1.83
CA VAL A 145 4.45 20.68 -3.22
C VAL A 145 3.73 19.33 -3.40
N LYS A 146 4.26 18.25 -2.84
CA LYS A 146 3.61 16.92 -2.83
C LYS A 146 2.21 16.97 -2.22
N ASN A 147 2.04 17.64 -1.08
CA ASN A 147 0.74 17.79 -0.42
C ASN A 147 -0.26 18.59 -1.27
N LYS A 148 0.18 19.64 -1.96
CA LYS A 148 -0.66 20.38 -2.92
C LYS A 148 -1.08 19.48 -4.10
N LEU A 149 -0.16 18.68 -4.62
CA LEU A 149 -0.44 17.72 -5.68
C LEU A 149 -1.44 16.65 -5.25
N ILE A 150 -1.29 16.08 -4.06
CA ILE A 150 -2.22 15.09 -3.50
C ILE A 150 -3.64 15.67 -3.41
N LYS A 151 -3.79 16.90 -2.93
CA LYS A 151 -5.09 17.58 -2.85
C LYS A 151 -5.72 17.74 -4.25
N LYS A 152 -4.97 18.25 -5.23
CA LYS A 152 -5.44 18.41 -6.61
C LYS A 152 -5.77 17.06 -7.28
N ALA A 153 -4.95 16.04 -7.04
CA ALA A 153 -5.15 14.69 -7.55
C ALA A 153 -6.42 14.06 -6.97
N ASN A 154 -6.70 14.24 -5.67
CA ASN A 154 -7.95 13.77 -5.04
C ASN A 154 -9.18 14.40 -5.70
N LYS A 155 -9.16 15.71 -5.94
CA LYS A 155 -10.25 16.42 -6.63
C LYS A 155 -10.48 15.82 -8.02
N LEU A 156 -9.42 15.65 -8.81
CA LEU A 156 -9.51 15.06 -10.15
C LEU A 156 -10.02 13.61 -10.10
N ILE A 157 -9.54 12.79 -9.15
CA ILE A 157 -10.01 11.41 -8.95
C ILE A 157 -11.52 11.37 -8.70
N ILE A 158 -12.05 12.25 -7.85
CA ILE A 158 -13.49 12.31 -7.54
C ILE A 158 -14.28 12.62 -8.81
N ASN A 159 -13.86 13.64 -9.56
CA ASN A 159 -14.55 14.03 -10.79
C ASN A 159 -14.48 12.97 -11.89
N LEU A 160 -13.33 12.28 -12.05
CA LEU A 160 -13.19 11.15 -12.97
C LEU A 160 -14.10 9.98 -12.59
N LYS A 161 -14.39 9.76 -11.31
CA LYS A 161 -15.36 8.73 -10.89
C LYS A 161 -16.81 9.08 -11.24
N GLN A 162 -17.15 10.37 -11.22
CA GLN A 162 -18.52 10.87 -11.44
C GLN A 162 -18.93 10.93 -12.91
N VAL A 163 -18.04 10.62 -13.85
CA VAL A 163 -18.28 10.77 -15.29
C VAL A 163 -19.42 9.87 -15.78
N GLY A 164 -19.64 8.70 -15.17
CA GLY A 164 -20.71 7.77 -15.55
C GLY A 164 -20.58 7.24 -16.98
N LYS A 165 -21.45 6.30 -17.37
CA LYS A 165 -21.31 5.56 -18.64
C LYS A 165 -21.77 6.33 -19.89
N LYS A 166 -22.57 7.39 -19.75
CA LYS A 166 -23.19 8.09 -20.89
C LYS A 166 -22.47 9.42 -21.22
N PRO A 167 -21.99 9.61 -22.46
CA PRO A 167 -21.34 10.84 -22.88
C PRO A 167 -22.32 12.02 -22.87
N LYS A 168 -21.92 13.11 -22.23
CA LYS A 168 -22.67 14.39 -22.23
C LYS A 168 -21.70 15.54 -22.41
N LYS A 169 -22.05 16.55 -23.22
CA LYS A 169 -21.21 17.74 -23.50
C LYS A 169 -20.67 18.42 -22.22
N LYS A 170 -21.54 18.60 -21.21
CA LYS A 170 -21.16 19.20 -19.91
C LYS A 170 -20.06 18.39 -19.20
N LYS A 171 -20.12 17.07 -19.27
CA LYS A 171 -19.13 16.18 -18.64
C LYS A 171 -17.78 16.29 -19.32
N TYR A 172 -17.75 16.23 -20.64
CA TYR A 172 -16.52 16.45 -21.43
C TYR A 172 -15.85 17.76 -21.06
N LYS A 173 -16.59 18.88 -21.14
CA LYS A 173 -16.04 20.20 -20.81
C LYS A 173 -15.47 20.24 -19.38
N LYS A 174 -16.22 19.76 -18.39
CA LYS A 174 -15.79 19.74 -16.99
C LYS A 174 -14.48 18.96 -16.81
N ILE A 175 -14.43 17.72 -17.30
CA ILE A 175 -13.25 16.85 -17.14
C ILE A 175 -12.05 17.42 -17.90
N THR A 176 -12.25 17.91 -19.12
CA THR A 176 -11.17 18.49 -19.92
C THR A 176 -10.55 19.71 -19.25
N ILE A 177 -11.37 20.59 -18.65
CA ILE A 177 -10.90 21.76 -17.88
C ILE A 177 -10.07 21.31 -16.67
N GLU A 178 -10.55 20.32 -15.92
CA GLU A 178 -9.86 19.84 -14.73
C GLU A 178 -8.56 19.11 -15.06
N ILE A 179 -8.56 18.27 -16.10
CA ILE A 179 -7.34 17.65 -16.63
C ILE A 179 -6.35 18.73 -17.03
N ARG A 180 -6.80 19.78 -17.74
CA ARG A 180 -5.93 20.90 -18.14
C ARG A 180 -5.34 21.61 -16.92
N SER A 181 -6.16 21.95 -15.92
CA SER A 181 -5.72 22.64 -14.70
C SER A 181 -4.69 21.82 -13.92
N PHE A 182 -4.96 20.53 -13.73
CA PHE A 182 -4.03 19.65 -13.03
C PHE A 182 -2.75 19.43 -13.84
N SER A 183 -2.87 19.23 -15.16
CA SER A 183 -1.74 19.06 -16.05
C SER A 183 -0.84 20.31 -16.10
N SER A 184 -1.40 21.52 -16.07
CA SER A 184 -0.61 22.76 -15.94
C SER A 184 0.16 22.76 -14.62
N SER A 185 -0.49 22.37 -13.51
CA SER A 185 0.18 22.30 -12.20
C SER A 185 1.34 21.32 -12.19
N LEU A 186 1.29 20.24 -12.99
CA LEU A 186 2.41 19.32 -13.16
C LEU A 186 3.52 19.91 -14.03
N ARG A 187 3.17 20.68 -15.06
CA ARG A 187 4.16 21.33 -15.93
C ARG A 187 5.06 22.24 -15.13
N ASP A 188 4.49 23.07 -14.26
CA ASP A 188 5.21 24.08 -13.47
C ASP A 188 6.10 23.44 -12.38
N ILE A 189 6.09 22.12 -12.25
CA ILE A 189 6.94 21.35 -11.33
C ILE A 189 8.00 20.55 -12.10
N LEU A 190 7.70 20.19 -13.36
CA LEU A 190 8.56 19.38 -14.24
C LEU A 190 9.49 20.23 -15.12
N HIS A 191 9.27 21.54 -15.16
CA HIS A 191 10.06 22.56 -15.84
C HIS A 191 10.46 23.61 -14.82
#